data_AF-X1MUK3-F1
#
_entry.id   AF-X1MUK3-F1
#
_cell.length_a   1.000
_cell.length_b   1.000
_cell.length_c   1.000
_cell.angle_alpha   90.00
_cell.angle_beta   90.00
_cell.angle_gamma   90.00
#
_symmetry.space_group_name_H-M   'P 1'
#
loop_
_entity.id
_entity.type
_entity.pdbx_description
1 polymer ?
#
loop_
_entity_poly.entity_id
_entity_poly.type
_entity_poly.pdbx_seq_one_letter_code
_entity_poly.pdbx_strand_id
1 'polypeptide(L)' 'LSPTPTSTLEKARQIAIDSGLRYVYIGNIPGHKAETTYCPKCGKPIIERMGYTILSYKIKNEKCKYCGEKIEGIWE' A
#
# COMPACT_ATOMS: atom_id res chain seq x y z
N LEU A 1 -9.79 27.20 -2.83
CA LEU A 1 -9.42 26.40 -1.64
C LEU A 1 -8.04 25.82 -1.87
N SER A 2 -7.18 25.80 -0.86
CA SER A 2 -5.89 25.10 -0.94
C SER A 2 -6.08 23.59 -0.82
N PRO A 3 -5.20 22.76 -1.43
CA PRO A 3 -5.22 21.32 -1.23
C PRO A 3 -4.99 20.93 0.23
N THR A 4 -5.57 19.81 0.66
CA THR A 4 -5.28 19.21 1.97
C THR A 4 -3.78 18.91 2.08
N PRO A 5 -3.08 19.37 3.13
CA PRO A 5 -1.65 19.09 3.30
C PRO A 5 -1.35 17.59 3.34
N THR A 6 -0.27 17.17 2.67
CA THR A 6 0.17 15.76 2.65
C THR A 6 0.34 15.17 4.05
N SER A 7 0.86 15.97 5.00
CA SER A 7 1.06 15.53 6.39
C SER A 7 -0.25 15.17 7.09
N THR A 8 -1.38 15.81 6.74
CA THR A 8 -2.70 15.46 7.27
C THR A 8 -3.14 14.09 6.74
N LEU A 9 -2.87 13.80 5.47
CA LEU A 9 -3.19 12.52 4.85
C LEU A 9 -2.32 11.39 5.41
N GLU A 10 -1.03 11.66 5.64
CA GLU A 10 -0.11 10.71 6.29
C GLU A 10 -0.55 10.38 7.71
N LYS A 11 -1.00 11.38 8.49
CA LYS A 11 -1.57 11.17 9.83
C LYS A 11 -2.82 10.30 9.79
N ALA A 12 -3.75 10.60 8.88
CA ALA A 12 -4.96 9.78 8.71
C ALA A 12 -4.63 8.33 8.34
N ARG A 13 -3.64 8.13 7.45
CA ARG A 13 -3.15 6.79 7.10
C ARG A 13 -2.58 6.05 8.31
N GLN A 14 -1.80 6.72 9.15
CA GLN A 14 -1.22 6.09 10.34
C GLN A 14 -2.31 5.63 11.31
N ILE A 15 -3.29 6.49 11.60
CA ILE A 15 -4.43 6.14 12.47
C ILE A 15 -5.19 4.92 11.95
N ALA A 16 -5.42 4.86 10.64
CA ALA A 16 -6.08 3.73 10.00
C ALA A 16 -5.29 2.41 10.16
N ILE A 17 -3.96 2.45 10.00
CA ILE A 17 -3.08 1.31 10.22
C ILE A 17 -3.09 0.88 11.70
N ASP A 18 -2.97 1.84 12.62
CA ASP A 18 -3.00 1.58 14.06
C ASP A 18 -4.35 1.01 14.53
N SER A 19 -5.43 1.29 13.78
CA SER A 19 -6.76 0.72 13.98
C SER A 19 -6.92 -0.69 13.41
N GLY A 20 -5.86 -1.26 12.82
CA GLY A 20 -5.84 -2.62 12.28
C GLY A 20 -6.11 -2.74 10.78
N LEU A 21 -6.24 -1.64 10.05
CA LEU A 21 -6.38 -1.70 8.58
C LEU A 21 -5.03 -2.05 7.93
N ARG A 22 -5.03 -3.10 7.11
CA ARG A 22 -3.82 -3.65 6.50
C ARG A 22 -3.36 -2.92 5.24
N TYR A 23 -4.31 -2.37 4.48
CA TYR A 23 -4.09 -1.83 3.14
C TYR A 23 -4.67 -0.42 3.03
N VAL A 24 -3.90 0.55 3.49
CA VAL A 24 -4.31 1.97 3.52
C VAL A 24 -3.45 2.78 2.56
N TYR A 25 -4.12 3.44 1.61
CA TYR A 25 -3.48 4.17 0.53
C TYR A 25 -3.78 5.67 0.61
N ILE A 26 -2.88 6.49 0.09
CA ILE A 26 -3.13 7.91 -0.16
C ILE A 26 -3.15 8.10 -1.67
N GLY A 27 -4.29 8.53 -2.20
CA GLY A 27 -4.46 8.82 -3.62
C GLY A 27 -4.16 10.28 -3.98
N ASN A 28 -4.16 10.59 -5.28
CA ASN A 28 -3.93 11.93 -5.84
C ASN A 28 -2.59 12.60 -5.48
N ILE A 29 -1.60 11.80 -5.08
CA ILE A 29 -0.21 12.24 -4.85
C ILE A 29 0.72 11.28 -5.60
N PRO A 30 0.98 11.54 -6.90
CA PRO A 30 1.78 10.65 -7.74
C PRO A 30 3.19 10.41 -7.16
N GLY A 31 3.60 9.15 -7.11
CA GLY A 31 4.91 8.73 -6.60
C GLY A 31 5.00 8.68 -5.08
N HIS A 32 3.90 8.88 -4.36
CA HIS A 32 3.91 8.80 -2.90
C HIS A 32 4.04 7.35 -2.43
N LYS A 33 4.87 7.10 -1.43
CA LYS A 33 5.09 5.75 -0.85
C LYS A 33 3.80 5.03 -0.45
N ALA A 34 2.76 5.79 -0.10
CA ALA A 34 1.46 5.23 0.29
C ALA A 34 0.59 4.75 -0.89
N GLU A 35 1.02 4.87 -2.15
CA GLU A 35 0.40 4.19 -3.30
C GLU A 35 0.79 2.70 -3.37
N THR A 36 1.86 2.33 -2.67
CA THR A 36 2.42 0.98 -2.63
C THR A 36 1.62 0.09 -1.68
N THR A 37 1.30 -1.14 -2.12
CA THR A 37 0.83 -2.20 -1.23
C THR A 37 2.03 -2.81 -0.52
N TYR A 38 1.99 -2.80 0.81
CA TYR A 38 2.98 -3.45 1.66
C TYR A 38 2.43 -4.77 2.21
N CYS A 39 3.31 -5.75 2.43
CA CYS A 39 2.93 -6.99 3.08
C CYS A 39 2.55 -6.70 4.55
N PRO A 40 1.35 -7.13 5.01
CA PRO A 40 0.88 -6.83 6.37
C PRO A 40 1.72 -7.53 7.46
N LYS A 41 2.48 -8.57 7.10
CA LYS A 41 3.35 -9.30 8.03
C LYS A 41 4.78 -8.80 8.08
N CYS A 42 5.43 -8.63 6.92
CA CYS A 42 6.86 -8.31 6.88
C CYS A 42 7.16 -6.86 6.47
N GLY A 43 6.15 -6.05 6.17
CA GLY A 43 6.30 -4.63 5.82
C GLY A 43 7.01 -4.35 4.49
N LYS A 44 7.43 -5.37 3.74
CA LYS A 44 8.08 -5.18 2.43
C LYS A 44 7.07 -4.76 1.35
N PRO A 45 7.47 -3.92 0.39
CA PRO A 45 6.62 -3.56 -0.74
C PRO A 45 6.35 -4.80 -1.60
N ILE A 46 5.08 -5.09 -1.87
CA ILE A 46 4.66 -6.23 -2.68
C ILE A 46 3.97 -5.84 -3.98
N ILE A 47 3.38 -4.65 -4.04
CA ILE A 47 2.92 -4.05 -5.30
C ILE A 47 3.27 -2.56 -5.25
N GLU A 48 4.22 -2.13 -6.06
CA GLU A 48 4.58 -0.72 -6.18
C GLU A 48 3.79 -0.12 -7.33
N ARG A 49 3.19 1.05 -7.08
CA ARG A 49 2.35 1.75 -8.06
C ARG A 49 2.77 3.20 -8.19
N MET A 50 2.47 3.76 -9.35
CA MET A 50 2.45 5.19 -9.60
C MET A 50 1.17 5.50 -10.37
N GLY A 51 0.18 6.08 -9.69
CA GLY A 51 -1.18 6.15 -10.22
C GLY A 51 -1.72 4.76 -10.59
N TYR A 52 -2.16 4.59 -11.83
CA TYR A 52 -2.73 3.33 -12.33
C TYR A 52 -1.68 2.34 -12.86
N THR A 53 -0.41 2.70 -12.86
CA THR A 53 0.67 1.86 -13.39
C THR A 53 1.30 1.03 -12.28
N ILE A 54 1.42 -0.28 -12.50
CA ILE A 54 2.19 -1.18 -11.63
C ILE A 54 3.66 -1.14 -12.04
N LEU A 55 4.54 -0.76 -11.12
CA LEU A 55 5.99 -0.70 -11.33
C LEU A 55 6.68 -2.00 -10.92
N SER A 56 6.13 -2.70 -9.93
CA SER A 56 6.71 -3.90 -9.35
C SER A 56 5.61 -4.76 -8.76
N TYR A 57 5.70 -6.08 -8.99
CA TYR A 57 4.76 -7.08 -8.49
C TYR A 57 5.52 -8.24 -7.86
N LYS A 58 5.35 -8.45 -6.55
CA LYS A 58 6.07 -9.43 -5.72
C LYS A 58 5.11 -10.33 -4.95
N ILE A 59 3.98 -10.66 -5.58
CA ILE A 59 3.05 -11.68 -5.12
C ILE A 59 3.22 -12.91 -6.02
N LYS A 60 3.33 -14.08 -5.41
CA LYS A 60 3.46 -15.37 -6.11
C LYS A 60 2.54 -16.37 -5.43
N ASN A 61 1.66 -17.01 -6.20
CA ASN A 61 0.66 -17.96 -5.69
C ASN A 61 -0.12 -17.36 -4.51
N GLU A 62 -0.66 -16.16 -4.69
CA GLU A 62 -1.40 -15.39 -3.67
C GLU A 62 -0.61 -15.05 -2.39
N LYS A 63 0.72 -15.22 -2.41
CA LYS A 63 1.57 -15.04 -1.24
C LYS A 63 2.64 -13.99 -1.47
N CYS A 64 3.03 -13.32 -0.39
CA CYS A 64 4.20 -12.45 -0.35
C CYS A 64 5.44 -13.24 -0.76
N LYS A 65 6.14 -12.78 -1.82
CA LYS A 65 7.38 -13.41 -2.28
C LYS A 65 8.47 -13.46 -1.21
N TYR A 66 8.41 -12.59 -0.19
CA TYR A 66 9.45 -12.45 0.82
C TYR A 66 9.25 -13.30 2.07
N CYS A 67 8.01 -13.43 2.56
CA CYS A 67 7.73 -14.12 3.83
C CYS A 67 6.66 -15.21 3.73
N GLY A 68 6.08 -15.42 2.54
CA GLY A 68 5.06 -16.44 2.30
C GLY A 68 3.68 -16.14 2.87
N GLU A 69 3.46 -14.95 3.45
CA GLU A 69 2.14 -14.54 3.95
C GLU A 69 1.11 -14.52 2.84
N LYS A 70 -0.07 -15.08 3.07
CA LYS A 70 -1.19 -14.98 2.11
C LYS A 70 -1.62 -13.51 2.04
N ILE A 71 -1.71 -12.97 0.82
CA ILE A 71 -2.15 -11.60 0.59
C ILE A 71 -3.60 -11.64 0.11
N GLU A 72 -4.47 -10.93 0.82
CA GLU A 72 -5.87 -10.80 0.45
C GLU A 72 -6.00 -10.02 -0.86
N GLY A 73 -6.79 -10.55 -1.79
CA GLY A 73 -7.01 -9.96 -3.11
C GLY A 73 -7.52 -10.99 -4.12
N ILE A 74 -7.73 -10.55 -5.37
CA ILE A 74 -8.01 -11.39 -6.53
C ILE A 74 -6.78 -11.34 -7.42
N TRP A 75 -6.18 -12.49 -7.74
CA TRP A 75 -4.86 -12.59 -8.37
C TRP A 75 -4.87 -13.34 -9.71
N GLU A 76 -6.05 -13.67 -10.22
CA GLU A 76 -6.31 -14.35 -11.51
C GLU A 76 -6.57 -13.35 -12.64
#